data_AF-A0A850JU17-F1
#
_entry.id   AF-A0A850JU17-F1
#
_cell.length_a   1.000
_cell.length_b   1.000
_cell.length_c   1.000
_cell.angle_alpha   90.00
_cell.angle_beta   90.00
_cell.angle_gamma   90.00
#
_symmetry.space_group_name_H-M   'P 1'
#
loop_
_entity.id
_entity.type
_entity.pdbx_description
1 polymer ?
#
loop_
_entity_poly.entity_id
_entity_poly.type
_entity_poly.pdbx_seq_one_letter_code
_entity_poly.pdbx_strand_id
1 'polypeptide(L)'
;MHISKEEHTINKRLNRLYPPEVAQKAVNSIIDLIFKYKSRVDSKEYKLSQKDVILITYGNQVTREGEPSLQVLKEFMDKHLKGIINSIHILPFYPYSSDDGFSVVNYNTVDPHMGSWREIEQISNDYRLMVDGVINHVSQFSDWFKAYLENDEYFKDFFIEVDPSEDLRKVVRPRSTPLLSEFIDVNGRVKNIWTTFSRDQVDLNYRSHRVLRNVLDSLFYYIEKGARIIRLDAIAFIWKEIGTSCVHLPQTHELIQLIREVLHEVAPEVIIITETNVPHDENVSYFGSGDDEAQMVYNFALPPLLIHSILNQDTKKLTSWAKTLTLPSDKVCFFNFTASHDGIGLRPVNGILSEEEIENLVSTVKEHKGLVSYRMDENAVESPYELNCSYIDALTHPDEDSNIRLKRMLVAQATALVMPGVPGIYFHSLVGSRNYHDGVKHSGQNRTINREKLNIDWLEKKLAKQGSSVKTMFDSYKRLISIRISEKAFDPFGSFRFLDLGSKLFALEQTCKECEQRVLAIHNFSNERVKCTIPEDISLPLYDILSSNFAVTIKDNKDICLEPYQIVWLKGNV
;
A
#
# COMPACT_ATOMS: atom_id res chain seq x y z
N MET A 1 22.36 -6.57 23.97
CA MET A 1 23.73 -6.02 24.10
C MET A 1 23.62 -4.49 24.04
N HIS A 2 24.50 -3.70 24.65
CA HIS A 2 24.35 -2.24 24.57
C HIS A 2 24.68 -1.71 23.16
N ILE A 3 23.88 -0.78 22.62
CA ILE A 3 24.00 -0.25 21.24
C ILE A 3 25.38 0.36 20.96
N SER A 4 26.02 0.95 21.97
CA SER A 4 27.36 1.53 21.83
C SER A 4 28.47 0.51 21.55
N LYS A 5 28.24 -0.79 21.72
CA LYS A 5 29.23 -1.82 21.38
C LYS A 5 29.30 -2.00 19.87
N GLU A 6 30.50 -2.05 19.31
CA GLU A 6 30.75 -2.27 17.86
C GLU A 6 30.08 -3.54 17.33
N GLU A 7 29.88 -4.53 18.20
CA GLU A 7 29.26 -5.80 17.85
C GLU A 7 27.75 -5.69 17.60
N HIS A 8 27.12 -4.60 18.06
CA HIS A 8 25.67 -4.40 18.00
C HIS A 8 25.24 -4.12 16.57
N THR A 9 24.13 -4.71 16.14
CA THR A 9 23.64 -4.61 14.76
C THR A 9 23.47 -3.15 14.33
N ILE A 10 22.68 -2.35 15.07
CA ILE A 10 22.52 -0.89 14.85
C ILE A 10 23.87 -0.17 14.63
N ASN A 11 24.89 -0.45 15.45
CA ASN A 11 26.20 0.17 15.34
C ASN A 11 26.92 -0.26 14.05
N LYS A 12 26.90 -1.56 13.73
CA LYS A 12 27.45 -2.09 12.47
C LYS A 12 26.79 -1.46 11.24
N ARG A 13 25.47 -1.31 11.24
CA ARG A 13 24.72 -0.70 10.14
C ARG A 13 25.09 0.76 9.93
N LEU A 14 25.19 1.53 11.02
CA LEU A 14 25.63 2.92 10.97
C LEU A 14 27.05 3.07 10.39
N ASN A 15 27.97 2.15 10.71
CA ASN A 15 29.32 2.15 10.12
C ASN A 15 29.36 1.71 8.65
N ARG A 16 28.33 1.04 8.13
CA ARG A 16 28.19 0.78 6.69
C ARG A 16 27.68 1.99 5.91
N LEU A 17 26.86 2.83 6.56
CA LEU A 17 26.26 4.03 5.95
C LEU A 17 27.15 5.27 6.08
N TYR A 18 27.91 5.38 7.16
CA TYR A 18 28.64 6.60 7.53
C TYR A 18 30.11 6.33 7.87
N PRO A 19 31.01 7.30 7.62
CA PRO A 19 32.38 7.23 8.11
C PRO A 19 32.43 7.07 9.64
N PRO A 20 33.46 6.41 10.22
CA PRO A 20 33.48 6.02 11.64
C PRO A 20 33.17 7.15 12.63
N GLU A 21 33.73 8.35 12.44
CA GLU A 21 33.45 9.49 13.32
C GLU A 21 32.00 9.97 13.27
N VAL A 22 31.38 9.93 12.09
CA VAL A 22 29.98 10.31 11.89
C VAL A 22 29.06 9.20 12.42
N ALA A 23 29.42 7.94 12.19
CA ALA A 23 28.70 6.79 12.73
C ALA A 23 28.64 6.84 14.26
N GLN A 24 29.75 7.18 14.94
CA GLN A 24 29.77 7.30 16.41
C GLN A 24 28.85 8.42 16.91
N LYS A 25 28.79 9.57 16.22
CA LYS A 25 27.84 10.66 16.53
C LYS A 25 26.39 10.20 16.33
N ALA A 26 26.13 9.46 15.25
CA ALA A 26 24.81 8.90 14.96
C ALA A 26 24.37 7.90 16.04
N VAL A 27 25.26 6.99 16.46
CA VAL A 27 25.01 6.03 17.55
C VAL A 27 24.57 6.75 18.83
N ASN A 28 25.34 7.76 19.27
CA ASN A 28 25.03 8.49 20.50
C ASN A 28 23.66 9.17 20.40
N SER A 29 23.40 9.86 19.29
CA SER A 29 22.14 10.58 19.06
C SER A 29 20.91 9.65 18.97
N ILE A 30 21.08 8.44 18.44
CA ILE A 30 20.04 7.41 18.36
C ILE A 30 19.78 6.79 19.74
N ILE A 31 20.81 6.56 20.56
CA ILE A 31 20.64 6.08 21.95
C ILE A 31 19.80 7.07 22.75
N ASP A 32 20.11 8.37 22.65
CA ASP A 32 19.34 9.43 23.33
C ASP A 32 17.87 9.44 22.88
N LEU A 33 17.65 9.22 21.57
CA LEU A 33 16.30 9.16 21.00
C LEU A 33 15.51 7.95 21.50
N ILE A 34 16.14 6.77 21.51
CA ILE A 34 15.53 5.54 22.04
C ILE A 34 15.19 5.74 23.52
N PHE A 35 16.09 6.32 24.31
CA PHE A 35 15.83 6.58 25.73
C PHE A 35 14.65 7.54 25.93
N LYS A 36 14.57 8.61 25.15
CA LYS A 36 13.44 9.56 25.16
C LYS A 36 12.11 8.82 24.95
N TYR A 37 12.01 7.96 23.94
CA TYR A 37 10.74 7.32 23.57
C TYR A 37 10.41 6.03 24.32
N LYS A 38 11.39 5.29 24.87
CA LYS A 38 11.13 4.15 25.78
C LYS A 38 10.27 4.55 26.99
N SER A 39 10.33 5.81 27.41
CA SER A 39 9.50 6.33 28.52
C SER A 39 8.11 6.84 28.11
N ARG A 40 7.86 7.01 26.80
CA ARG A 40 6.65 7.66 26.26
C ARG A 40 5.74 6.72 25.48
N VAL A 41 6.31 5.68 24.89
CA VAL A 41 5.59 4.72 24.06
C VAL A 41 5.11 3.55 24.91
N ASP A 42 3.80 3.30 24.88
CA ASP A 42 3.19 2.08 25.41
C ASP A 42 3.26 0.97 24.34
N SER A 43 4.31 0.16 24.41
CA SER A 43 4.50 -0.99 23.51
C SER A 43 3.74 -2.21 24.02
N LYS A 44 3.01 -2.85 23.11
CA LYS A 44 2.26 -4.09 23.38
C LYS A 44 2.50 -5.08 22.25
N GLU A 45 2.83 -6.32 22.63
CA GLU A 45 3.03 -7.39 21.66
C GLU A 45 1.78 -7.57 20.78
N TYR A 46 2.00 -7.67 19.47
CA TYR A 46 0.95 -7.92 18.51
C TYR A 46 1.50 -8.76 17.36
N LYS A 47 0.75 -9.79 16.96
CA LYS A 47 1.03 -10.60 15.79
C LYS A 47 -0.14 -10.46 14.81
N LEU A 48 0.18 -10.22 13.53
CA LEU A 48 -0.82 -10.27 12.46
C LEU A 48 -1.46 -11.67 12.42
N SER A 49 -2.72 -11.70 12.02
CA SER A 49 -3.56 -12.88 11.96
C SER A 49 -4.60 -12.73 10.83
N GLN A 50 -5.44 -13.75 10.64
CA GLN A 50 -6.55 -13.69 9.69
C GLN A 50 -7.52 -12.52 9.92
N LYS A 51 -7.53 -11.96 11.14
CA LYS A 51 -8.39 -10.83 11.54
C LYS A 51 -7.93 -9.48 11.00
N ASP A 52 -6.67 -9.39 10.56
CA ASP A 52 -6.08 -8.15 10.12
C ASP A 52 -6.55 -7.78 8.72
N VAL A 53 -7.21 -6.62 8.64
CA VAL A 53 -7.72 -6.02 7.40
C VAL A 53 -7.50 -4.52 7.53
N ILE A 54 -6.87 -3.90 6.52
CA ILE A 54 -6.50 -2.48 6.56
C ILE A 54 -7.40 -1.69 5.60
N LEU A 55 -8.19 -0.75 6.13
CA LEU A 55 -8.89 0.24 5.31
C LEU A 55 -7.92 1.33 4.86
N ILE A 56 -7.72 1.51 3.56
CA ILE A 56 -6.91 2.59 2.97
C ILE A 56 -7.84 3.76 2.63
N THR A 57 -7.58 4.93 3.21
CA THR A 57 -8.46 6.10 3.07
C THR A 57 -7.71 7.41 3.31
N TYR A 58 -8.20 8.50 2.72
CA TYR A 58 -7.83 9.84 3.17
C TYR A 58 -8.51 10.18 4.50
N GLY A 59 -7.87 11.01 5.33
CA GLY A 59 -8.48 11.53 6.57
C GLY A 59 -9.72 12.41 6.33
N ASN A 60 -9.86 12.95 5.11
CA ASN A 60 -11.02 13.72 4.65
C ASN A 60 -11.87 13.01 3.61
N GLN A 61 -11.77 11.67 3.51
CA GLN A 61 -12.49 10.89 2.51
C GLN A 61 -14.00 11.06 2.60
N VAL A 62 -14.52 11.18 3.83
CA VAL A 62 -15.90 11.57 4.12
C VAL A 62 -15.91 12.86 4.93
N THR A 63 -16.84 13.75 4.62
CA THR A 63 -16.93 15.06 5.28
C THR A 63 -18.38 15.40 5.65
N ARG A 64 -18.51 16.21 6.71
CA ARG A 64 -19.73 16.90 7.11
C ARG A 64 -19.35 18.37 7.35
N GLU A 65 -20.18 19.28 6.89
CA GLU A 65 -19.89 20.71 7.02
C GLU A 65 -19.77 21.13 8.48
N GLY A 66 -18.69 21.85 8.82
CA GLY A 66 -18.45 22.34 10.17
C GLY A 66 -17.83 21.34 11.16
N GLU A 67 -17.54 20.11 10.74
CA GLU A 67 -16.94 19.08 11.60
C GLU A 67 -15.54 18.65 11.12
N PRO A 68 -14.61 18.33 12.04
CA PRO A 68 -13.31 17.73 11.68
C PRO A 68 -13.52 16.43 10.91
N SER A 69 -12.92 16.30 9.72
CA SER A 69 -13.20 15.15 8.86
C SER A 69 -12.75 13.81 9.45
N LEU A 70 -11.71 13.80 10.30
CA LEU A 70 -11.28 12.59 11.00
C LEU A 70 -12.34 12.08 11.99
N GLN A 71 -13.08 12.98 12.63
CA GLN A 71 -14.21 12.60 13.49
C GLN A 71 -15.29 11.92 12.65
N VAL A 72 -15.68 12.52 11.51
CA VAL A 72 -16.69 11.97 10.60
C VAL A 72 -16.27 10.61 10.04
N LEU A 73 -14.99 10.46 9.70
CA LEU A 73 -14.42 9.18 9.26
C LEU A 73 -14.52 8.11 10.37
N LYS A 74 -14.18 8.45 11.61
CA LYS A 74 -14.32 7.54 12.75
C LYS A 74 -15.78 7.13 12.95
N GLU A 75 -16.73 8.07 12.91
CA GLU A 75 -18.16 7.78 13.03
C GLU A 75 -18.62 6.77 11.97
N PHE A 76 -18.19 6.94 10.72
CA PHE A 76 -18.48 6.00 9.64
C PHE A 76 -17.92 4.59 9.94
N MET A 77 -16.66 4.51 10.36
CA MET A 77 -16.01 3.24 10.67
C MET A 77 -16.68 2.54 11.86
N ASP A 78 -16.94 3.26 12.94
CA ASP A 78 -17.59 2.73 14.15
C ASP A 78 -18.96 2.14 13.81
N LYS A 79 -19.72 2.85 12.97
CA LYS A 79 -21.08 2.46 12.59
C LYS A 79 -21.10 1.25 11.66
N HIS A 80 -20.19 1.17 10.69
CA HIS A 80 -20.31 0.19 9.60
C HIS A 80 -19.25 -0.91 9.58
N LEU A 81 -18.09 -0.68 10.18
CA LEU A 81 -16.89 -1.50 9.98
C LEU A 81 -16.33 -2.07 11.28
N LYS A 82 -16.79 -1.61 12.45
CA LYS A 82 -16.36 -2.12 13.75
C LYS A 82 -16.59 -3.64 13.84
N GLY A 83 -15.53 -4.36 14.21
CA GLY A 83 -15.52 -5.84 14.28
C GLY A 83 -15.32 -6.54 12.93
N ILE A 84 -15.28 -5.81 11.80
CA ILE A 84 -15.04 -6.34 10.46
C ILE A 84 -13.66 -5.91 9.94
N ILE A 85 -13.29 -4.64 10.19
CA ILE A 85 -11.97 -4.07 9.88
C ILE A 85 -11.36 -3.59 11.19
N ASN A 86 -10.15 -4.03 11.49
CA ASN A 86 -9.44 -3.71 12.74
C ASN A 86 -8.33 -2.67 12.57
N SER A 87 -7.99 -2.30 11.33
CA SER A 87 -6.86 -1.43 11.02
C SER A 87 -7.23 -0.40 9.96
N ILE A 88 -6.61 0.78 10.03
CA ILE A 88 -6.81 1.87 9.08
C ILE A 88 -5.49 2.50 8.68
N HIS A 89 -5.27 2.62 7.37
CA HIS A 89 -4.27 3.49 6.77
C HIS A 89 -4.90 4.83 6.46
N ILE A 90 -4.56 5.83 7.27
CA ILE A 90 -4.89 7.23 6.99
C ILE A 90 -3.74 7.78 6.14
N LEU A 91 -4.02 8.04 4.87
CA LEU A 91 -3.12 8.74 3.95
C LEU A 91 -2.72 10.09 4.52
N PRO A 92 -1.63 10.72 4.04
CA PRO A 92 -0.97 11.80 4.77
C PRO A 92 -1.96 12.89 5.23
N PHE A 93 -2.08 13.03 6.55
CA PHE A 93 -3.02 13.94 7.22
C PHE A 93 -2.31 15.16 7.83
N TYR A 94 -1.03 15.35 7.49
CA TYR A 94 -0.22 16.48 7.90
C TYR A 94 -0.54 17.70 7.03
N PRO A 95 -0.24 18.94 7.46
CA PRO A 95 -0.22 20.08 6.56
C PRO A 95 0.72 19.82 5.38
N TYR A 96 0.24 20.07 4.17
CA TYR A 96 0.95 19.82 2.92
C TYR A 96 0.76 20.97 1.92
N SER A 97 1.64 21.07 0.93
CA SER A 97 1.58 22.12 -0.11
C SER A 97 1.18 21.61 -1.49
N SER A 98 1.37 20.32 -1.78
CA SER A 98 0.96 19.68 -3.03
C SER A 98 0.86 18.15 -2.89
N ASP A 99 0.54 17.48 -4.00
CA ASP A 99 0.47 16.02 -4.12
C ASP A 99 -0.45 15.35 -3.08
N ASP A 100 -1.61 15.95 -2.81
CA ASP A 100 -2.66 15.43 -1.91
C ASP A 100 -2.16 14.90 -0.56
N GLY A 101 -1.13 15.52 0.01
CA GLY A 101 -0.58 15.14 1.33
C GLY A 101 0.89 14.70 1.30
N PHE A 102 1.42 14.33 0.13
CA PHE A 102 2.78 13.78 0.02
C PHE A 102 3.89 14.86 -0.05
N SER A 103 3.54 16.14 -0.20
CA SER A 103 4.49 17.24 0.02
C SER A 103 4.32 17.83 1.43
N VAL A 104 4.88 17.15 2.44
CA VAL A 104 4.65 17.45 3.86
C VAL A 104 5.36 18.75 4.29
N VAL A 105 4.60 19.69 4.85
CA VAL A 105 5.12 20.95 5.42
C VAL A 105 5.59 20.75 6.87
N ASN A 106 4.81 20.03 7.69
CA ASN A 106 5.12 19.83 9.10
C ASN A 106 4.65 18.45 9.60
N TYR A 107 5.61 17.59 9.92
CA TYR A 107 5.38 16.25 10.45
C TYR A 107 4.68 16.23 11.82
N ASN A 108 4.80 17.29 12.62
CA ASN A 108 4.37 17.27 14.03
C ASN A 108 2.93 17.71 14.25
N THR A 109 2.21 18.08 13.18
CA THR A 109 0.85 18.62 13.24
C THR A 109 -0.08 17.88 12.29
N VAL A 110 -1.37 17.84 12.64
CA VAL A 110 -2.45 17.38 11.75
C VAL A 110 -3.00 18.59 11.00
N ASP A 111 -3.44 18.38 9.75
CA ASP A 111 -4.13 19.40 8.98
C ASP A 111 -5.37 19.91 9.77
N PRO A 112 -5.48 21.22 10.01
CA PRO A 112 -6.53 21.78 10.86
C PRO A 112 -7.95 21.56 10.31
N HIS A 113 -8.11 21.35 9.00
CA HIS A 113 -9.40 20.98 8.41
C HIS A 113 -9.79 19.53 8.73
N MET A 114 -8.81 18.66 8.93
CA MET A 114 -9.03 17.27 9.31
C MET A 114 -9.22 17.10 10.82
N GLY A 115 -8.56 17.95 11.62
CA GLY A 115 -8.67 17.98 13.08
C GLY A 115 -7.32 18.20 13.75
N SER A 116 -7.04 17.38 14.76
CA SER A 116 -5.82 17.42 15.56
C SER A 116 -5.34 16.01 15.90
N TRP A 117 -4.24 15.90 16.64
CA TRP A 117 -3.80 14.62 17.20
C TRP A 117 -4.85 13.97 18.11
N ARG A 118 -5.79 14.74 18.68
CA ARG A 118 -6.90 14.18 19.47
C ARG A 118 -7.74 13.21 18.66
N GLU A 119 -8.12 13.58 17.43
CA GLU A 119 -8.93 12.73 16.56
C GLU A 119 -8.14 11.50 16.09
N ILE A 120 -6.85 11.66 15.81
CA ILE A 120 -5.96 10.53 15.47
C ILE A 120 -5.83 9.54 16.64
N GLU A 121 -5.59 10.05 17.86
CA GLU A 121 -5.50 9.22 19.07
C GLU A 121 -6.83 8.48 19.33
N GLN A 122 -7.97 9.16 19.16
CA GLN A 122 -9.30 8.53 19.25
C GLN A 122 -9.47 7.38 18.24
N ILE A 123 -9.01 7.53 17.00
CA ILE A 123 -9.04 6.44 16.01
C ILE A 123 -8.10 5.31 16.44
N SER A 124 -6.88 5.64 16.86
CA SER A 124 -5.84 4.67 17.25
C SER A 124 -6.21 3.80 18.47
N ASN A 125 -7.12 4.28 19.33
CA ASN A 125 -7.62 3.53 20.48
C ASN A 125 -8.55 2.36 20.09
N ASP A 126 -9.29 2.49 18.98
CA ASP A 126 -10.23 1.48 18.50
C ASP A 126 -9.70 0.67 17.29
N TYR A 127 -8.76 1.25 16.53
CA TYR A 127 -8.22 0.68 15.29
C TYR A 127 -6.70 0.77 15.27
N ARG A 128 -6.02 -0.23 14.71
CA ARG A 128 -4.58 -0.14 14.47
C ARG A 128 -4.30 0.89 13.38
N LEU A 129 -3.54 1.92 13.74
CA LEU A 129 -3.24 3.02 12.84
C LEU A 129 -2.00 2.74 11.99
N MET A 130 -2.18 2.82 10.68
CA MET A 130 -1.15 2.90 9.67
C MET A 130 -1.02 4.34 9.18
N VAL A 131 0.21 4.86 9.14
CA VAL A 131 0.51 6.22 8.67
C VAL A 131 1.61 6.22 7.63
N ASP A 132 1.63 7.23 6.78
CA ASP A 132 2.74 7.46 5.86
C ASP A 132 3.94 8.10 6.59
N GLY A 133 5.06 7.39 6.55
CA GLY A 133 6.39 7.95 6.71
C GLY A 133 6.86 8.50 5.36
N VAL A 134 6.42 9.72 5.03
CA VAL A 134 6.92 10.46 3.86
C VAL A 134 8.32 10.97 4.16
N ILE A 135 9.32 10.10 4.03
CA ILE A 135 10.67 10.34 4.56
C ILE A 135 11.74 10.48 3.46
N ASN A 136 11.40 10.35 2.18
CA ASN A 136 12.34 10.63 1.09
C ASN A 136 12.52 12.14 0.85
N HIS A 137 11.44 12.90 0.99
CA HIS A 137 11.37 14.32 0.65
C HIS A 137 10.43 15.07 1.61
N VAL A 138 10.56 16.40 1.65
CA VAL A 138 9.65 17.32 2.35
C VAL A 138 9.21 18.43 1.41
N SER A 139 8.19 19.18 1.81
CA SER A 139 7.80 20.40 1.11
C SER A 139 8.92 21.44 1.12
N GLN A 140 9.07 22.20 0.03
CA GLN A 140 9.89 23.42 -0.01
C GLN A 140 9.44 24.48 1.02
N PHE A 141 8.20 24.38 1.53
CA PHE A 141 7.68 25.27 2.58
C PHE A 141 7.90 24.73 3.99
N SER A 142 8.56 23.58 4.15
CA SER A 142 8.91 23.03 5.45
C SER A 142 9.91 23.91 6.19
N ASP A 143 9.86 23.88 7.52
CA ASP A 143 10.76 24.67 8.35
C ASP A 143 12.22 24.18 8.22
N TRP A 144 12.43 22.90 7.88
CA TRP A 144 13.76 22.37 7.58
C TRP A 144 14.35 23.02 6.33
N PHE A 145 13.57 23.14 5.25
CA PHE A 145 14.06 23.75 4.01
C PHE A 145 14.24 25.27 4.13
N LYS A 146 13.34 25.95 4.87
CA LYS A 146 13.54 27.37 5.20
C LYS A 146 14.84 27.59 5.97
N ALA A 147 15.08 26.83 7.03
CA ALA A 147 16.31 26.94 7.83
C ALA A 147 17.56 26.65 6.98
N TYR A 148 17.48 25.69 6.06
CA TYR A 148 18.55 25.44 5.09
C TYR A 148 18.83 26.64 4.17
N LEU A 149 17.79 27.31 3.65
CA LEU A 149 17.94 28.53 2.83
C LEU A 149 18.40 29.75 3.66
N GLU A 150 18.13 29.76 4.96
CA GLU A 150 18.66 30.73 5.93
C GLU A 150 20.12 30.47 6.31
N ASN A 151 20.75 29.42 5.74
CA ASN A 151 22.11 28.98 6.04
C ASN A 151 22.32 28.61 7.52
N ASP A 152 21.30 28.03 8.16
CA ASP A 152 21.41 27.46 9.51
C ASP A 152 22.41 26.28 9.51
N GLU A 153 23.41 26.34 10.40
CA GLU A 153 24.51 25.38 10.51
C GLU A 153 24.05 23.95 10.91
N TYR A 154 22.91 23.83 11.58
CA TYR A 154 22.30 22.54 11.89
C TYR A 154 21.75 21.86 10.63
N PHE A 155 21.12 22.65 9.74
CA PHE A 155 20.40 22.19 8.55
C PHE A 155 21.23 22.20 7.26
N LYS A 156 22.48 22.70 7.30
CA LYS A 156 23.35 22.89 6.13
C LYS A 156 23.49 21.70 5.18
N ASP A 157 23.33 20.48 5.69
CA ASP A 157 23.49 19.22 4.97
C ASP A 157 22.20 18.40 4.89
N PHE A 158 21.03 19.00 5.18
CA PHE A 158 19.74 18.30 5.12
C PHE A 158 19.23 18.05 3.71
N PHE A 159 19.69 18.83 2.73
CA PHE A 159 19.25 18.77 1.34
C PHE A 159 20.45 18.59 0.41
N ILE A 160 20.17 18.17 -0.82
CA ILE A 160 21.19 17.82 -1.80
C ILE A 160 21.34 18.97 -2.80
N GLU A 161 22.35 19.82 -2.60
CA GLU A 161 22.80 20.82 -3.58
C GLU A 161 23.74 20.15 -4.58
N VAL A 162 23.48 20.34 -5.88
CA VAL A 162 24.25 19.72 -6.97
C VAL A 162 24.73 20.80 -7.93
N ASP A 163 25.98 20.70 -8.40
CA ASP A 163 26.43 21.55 -9.51
C ASP A 163 25.67 21.15 -10.79
N PRO A 164 24.99 22.08 -11.49
CA PRO A 164 24.25 21.77 -12.72
C PRO A 164 25.08 21.12 -13.83
N SER A 165 26.41 21.17 -13.76
CA SER A 165 27.32 20.53 -14.70
C SER A 165 27.56 19.03 -14.44
N GLU A 166 27.10 18.51 -13.30
CA GLU A 166 27.21 17.09 -12.94
C GLU A 166 26.42 16.19 -13.91
N ASP A 167 26.97 15.01 -14.22
CA ASP A 167 26.31 14.04 -15.10
C ASP A 167 25.24 13.23 -14.34
N LEU A 168 23.99 13.65 -14.50
CA LEU A 168 22.82 13.01 -13.89
C LEU A 168 22.06 12.07 -14.84
N ARG A 169 22.64 11.69 -16.00
CA ARG A 169 21.93 10.89 -17.02
C ARG A 169 21.56 9.49 -16.57
N LYS A 170 22.32 8.90 -15.65
CA LYS A 170 22.04 7.55 -15.11
C LYS A 170 20.90 7.53 -14.09
N VAL A 171 20.49 8.68 -13.56
CA VAL A 171 19.46 8.75 -12.52
C VAL A 171 18.11 8.39 -13.11
N VAL A 172 17.43 7.42 -12.49
CA VAL A 172 16.07 7.03 -12.89
C VAL A 172 15.10 8.13 -12.45
N ARG A 173 14.26 8.61 -13.38
CA ARG A 173 13.29 9.67 -13.12
C ARG A 173 11.86 9.12 -13.14
N PRO A 174 11.08 9.27 -12.06
CA PRO A 174 9.68 8.82 -12.03
C PRO A 174 8.74 9.80 -12.77
N ARG A 175 9.18 11.04 -12.98
CA ARG A 175 8.42 12.12 -13.63
C ARG A 175 9.24 12.75 -14.76
N SER A 176 8.56 13.41 -15.69
CA SER A 176 9.18 14.15 -16.80
C SER A 176 9.71 15.53 -16.39
N THR A 177 9.48 15.96 -15.15
CA THR A 177 9.98 17.24 -14.63
C THR A 177 11.51 17.25 -14.47
N PRO A 178 12.16 18.43 -14.50
CA PRO A 178 13.58 18.54 -14.19
C PRO A 178 13.92 17.96 -12.81
N LEU A 179 15.07 17.28 -12.72
CA LEU A 179 15.56 16.68 -11.48
C LEU A 179 16.12 17.71 -10.49
N LEU A 180 16.62 18.85 -11.01
CA LEU A 180 17.15 19.94 -10.20
C LEU A 180 16.22 21.16 -10.29
N SER A 181 16.03 21.80 -9.15
CA SER A 181 15.27 23.05 -9.02
C SER A 181 16.12 24.15 -8.39
N GLU A 182 16.07 25.35 -8.98
CA GLU A 182 16.80 26.52 -8.46
C GLU A 182 16.04 27.18 -7.30
N PHE A 183 16.74 27.43 -6.20
CA PHE A 183 16.28 28.21 -5.05
C PHE A 183 17.31 29.28 -4.70
N ILE A 184 16.88 30.33 -3.99
CA ILE A 184 17.75 31.44 -3.59
C ILE A 184 17.87 31.43 -2.07
N ASP A 185 19.11 31.42 -1.57
CA ASP A 185 19.38 31.52 -0.13
C ASP A 185 19.28 32.96 0.38
N VAL A 186 19.37 33.14 1.70
CA VAL A 186 19.29 34.46 2.35
C VAL A 186 20.37 35.46 1.88
N ASN A 187 21.46 34.99 1.29
CA ASN A 187 22.55 35.82 0.75
C ASN A 187 22.41 36.10 -0.75
N GLY A 188 21.33 35.63 -1.39
CA GLY A 188 21.11 35.77 -2.83
C GLY A 188 21.84 34.74 -3.70
N ARG A 189 22.41 33.68 -3.11
CA ARG A 189 23.07 32.60 -3.86
C ARG A 189 22.04 31.65 -4.45
N VAL A 190 22.18 31.34 -5.74
CA VAL A 190 21.41 30.27 -6.38
C VAL A 190 21.91 28.92 -5.90
N LYS A 191 21.01 28.09 -5.40
CA LYS A 191 21.22 26.70 -4.99
C LYS A 191 20.41 25.79 -5.91
N ASN A 192 21.05 24.81 -6.52
CA ASN A 192 20.40 23.82 -7.38
C ASN A 192 20.11 22.56 -6.56
N ILE A 193 18.85 22.37 -6.18
CA ILE A 193 18.44 21.35 -5.21
C ILE A 193 17.80 20.16 -5.93
N TRP A 194 18.14 18.95 -5.46
CA TRP A 194 17.56 17.70 -5.93
C TRP A 194 16.05 17.60 -5.58
N THR A 195 15.24 17.41 -6.62
CA THR A 195 13.76 17.34 -6.54
C THR A 195 13.26 16.20 -7.43
N THR A 196 13.27 14.97 -6.92
CA THR A 196 12.97 13.74 -7.69
C THR A 196 11.58 13.73 -8.32
N PHE A 197 10.59 14.29 -7.61
CA PHE A 197 9.18 14.21 -7.99
C PHE A 197 8.63 15.52 -8.54
N SER A 198 8.86 16.63 -7.84
CA SER A 198 8.43 17.95 -8.25
C SER A 198 9.27 19.01 -7.54
N ARG A 199 9.29 20.24 -8.06
CA ARG A 199 9.97 21.38 -7.40
C ARG A 199 9.53 21.57 -5.94
N ASP A 200 8.29 21.23 -5.62
CA ASP A 200 7.74 21.37 -4.28
C ASP A 200 8.24 20.28 -3.30
N GLN A 201 8.68 19.14 -3.82
CA GLN A 201 9.17 18.00 -3.05
C GLN A 201 10.71 17.97 -3.10
N VAL A 202 11.34 18.56 -2.09
CA VAL A 202 12.80 18.63 -1.95
C VAL A 202 13.33 17.38 -1.23
N ASP A 203 14.25 16.67 -1.87
CA ASP A 203 14.77 15.40 -1.36
C ASP A 203 15.69 15.60 -0.15
N LEU A 204 15.51 14.75 0.86
CA LEU A 204 16.32 14.72 2.06
C LEU A 204 17.66 14.00 1.81
N ASN A 205 18.72 14.51 2.42
CA ASN A 205 20.08 14.00 2.27
C ASN A 205 20.45 13.01 3.38
N TYR A 206 20.21 11.71 3.15
CA TYR A 206 20.51 10.66 4.12
C TYR A 206 22.00 10.38 4.37
N ARG A 207 22.92 11.01 3.60
CA ARG A 207 24.35 11.05 3.97
C ARG A 207 24.59 11.85 5.24
N SER A 208 23.66 12.75 5.61
CA SER A 208 23.67 13.39 6.91
C SER A 208 22.98 12.49 7.95
N HIS A 209 23.75 12.07 8.97
CA HIS A 209 23.17 11.41 10.14
C HIS A 209 22.13 12.28 10.89
N ARG A 210 22.14 13.61 10.71
CA ARG A 210 21.16 14.51 11.32
C ARG A 210 19.78 14.35 10.68
N VAL A 211 19.72 14.12 9.38
CA VAL A 211 18.47 13.80 8.66
C VAL A 211 17.88 12.51 9.23
N LEU A 212 18.65 11.43 9.28
CA LEU A 212 18.22 10.16 9.87
C LEU A 212 17.68 10.35 11.29
N ARG A 213 18.40 11.10 12.13
CA ARG A 213 17.99 11.37 13.51
C ARG A 213 16.67 12.14 13.61
N ASN A 214 16.43 13.14 12.76
CA ASN A 214 15.19 13.92 12.79
C ASN A 214 14.01 13.12 12.24
N VAL A 215 14.23 12.34 11.19
CA VAL A 215 13.23 11.43 10.64
C VAL A 215 12.82 10.36 11.66
N LEU A 216 13.78 9.74 12.35
CA LEU A 216 13.48 8.79 13.43
C LEU A 216 12.67 9.45 14.56
N ASP A 217 12.93 10.72 14.87
CA ASP A 217 12.13 11.47 15.86
C ASP A 217 10.67 11.59 15.42
N SER A 218 10.43 11.95 14.15
CA SER A 218 9.07 12.02 13.57
C SER A 218 8.39 10.65 13.59
N LEU A 219 9.09 9.58 13.21
CA LEU A 219 8.52 8.22 13.22
C LEU A 219 8.18 7.76 14.65
N PHE A 220 9.05 8.00 15.62
CA PHE A 220 8.75 7.72 17.02
C PHE A 220 7.60 8.57 17.56
N TYR A 221 7.51 9.83 17.14
CA TYR A 221 6.38 10.69 17.50
C TYR A 221 5.06 10.10 16.98
N TYR A 222 5.02 9.56 15.75
CA TYR A 222 3.83 8.86 15.25
C TYR A 222 3.48 7.63 16.09
N ILE A 223 4.49 6.86 16.51
CA ILE A 223 4.31 5.66 17.35
C ILE A 223 3.80 6.04 18.74
N GLU A 224 4.35 7.11 19.34
CA GLU A 224 3.86 7.72 20.58
C GLU A 224 2.38 8.12 20.44
N LYS A 225 2.00 8.63 19.27
CA LYS A 225 0.61 9.00 18.92
C LYS A 225 -0.29 7.85 18.47
N GLY A 226 0.16 6.61 18.58
CA GLY A 226 -0.67 5.43 18.34
C GLY A 226 -0.46 4.73 16.99
N ALA A 227 0.46 5.21 16.14
CA ALA A 227 0.83 4.47 14.93
C ALA A 227 1.44 3.11 15.29
N ARG A 228 1.04 2.06 14.57
CA ARG A 228 1.57 0.70 14.72
C ARG A 228 2.02 0.09 13.41
N ILE A 229 1.72 0.74 12.29
CA ILE A 229 2.21 0.38 10.96
C ILE A 229 2.74 1.66 10.30
N ILE A 230 3.94 1.61 9.75
CA ILE A 230 4.55 2.75 9.04
C ILE A 230 4.72 2.36 7.58
N ARG A 231 4.06 3.10 6.69
CA ARG A 231 4.27 3.02 5.24
C ARG A 231 5.46 3.89 4.85
N LEU A 232 6.52 3.29 4.33
CA LEU A 232 7.66 4.02 3.81
C LEU A 232 7.39 4.42 2.37
N ASP A 233 7.03 5.69 2.19
CA ASP A 233 6.71 6.28 0.90
C ASP A 233 7.98 6.60 0.09
N ALA A 234 7.93 6.37 -1.23
CA ALA A 234 9.02 6.65 -2.16
C ALA A 234 10.38 6.07 -1.73
N ILE A 235 10.37 4.98 -0.96
CA ILE A 235 11.53 4.51 -0.21
C ILE A 235 12.70 4.09 -1.10
N ALA A 236 12.40 3.64 -2.32
CA ALA A 236 13.40 3.21 -3.29
C ALA A 236 14.40 4.32 -3.66
N PHE A 237 14.00 5.59 -3.56
CA PHE A 237 14.79 6.77 -3.93
C PHE A 237 15.59 7.37 -2.77
N ILE A 238 15.49 6.82 -1.56
CA ILE A 238 15.96 7.49 -0.33
C ILE A 238 17.46 7.80 -0.31
N TRP A 239 18.29 7.01 -1.00
CA TRP A 239 19.74 7.19 -1.07
C TRP A 239 20.22 7.64 -2.46
N LYS A 240 21.11 8.64 -2.50
CA LYS A 240 21.61 9.26 -3.73
C LYS A 240 23.13 9.09 -3.87
N GLU A 241 23.54 8.62 -5.05
CA GLU A 241 24.95 8.47 -5.46
C GLU A 241 25.06 8.85 -6.95
N ILE A 242 25.67 10.00 -7.22
CA ILE A 242 25.87 10.49 -8.59
C ILE A 242 26.69 9.45 -9.37
N GLY A 243 26.28 9.17 -10.62
CA GLY A 243 26.85 8.10 -11.43
C GLY A 243 26.18 6.72 -11.27
N THR A 244 25.10 6.63 -10.49
CA THR A 244 24.23 5.44 -10.34
C THR A 244 22.77 5.75 -10.72
N SER A 245 21.89 4.75 -10.63
CA SER A 245 20.44 4.93 -10.81
C SER A 245 19.78 5.78 -9.71
N CYS A 246 20.39 5.87 -8.52
CA CYS A 246 19.78 6.44 -7.31
C CYS A 246 18.45 5.80 -6.91
N VAL A 247 18.23 4.53 -7.29
CA VAL A 247 17.04 3.74 -6.94
C VAL A 247 17.48 2.32 -6.58
N HIS A 248 16.91 1.75 -5.51
CA HIS A 248 17.22 0.40 -5.02
C HIS A 248 18.70 0.20 -4.64
N LEU A 249 19.39 1.26 -4.22
CA LEU A 249 20.79 1.15 -3.83
C LEU A 249 20.95 0.28 -2.57
N PRO A 250 22.08 -0.44 -2.40
CA PRO A 250 22.33 -1.22 -1.18
C PRO A 250 22.17 -0.43 0.11
N GLN A 251 22.51 0.87 0.08
CA GLN A 251 22.33 1.79 1.20
C GLN A 251 20.85 2.05 1.53
N THR A 252 19.95 1.98 0.53
CA THR A 252 18.50 2.05 0.76
C THR A 252 18.05 0.89 1.65
N HIS A 253 18.43 -0.34 1.30
CA HIS A 253 18.13 -1.53 2.11
C HIS A 253 18.73 -1.43 3.50
N GLU A 254 20.02 -1.09 3.61
CA GLU A 254 20.72 -0.96 4.90
C GLU A 254 20.05 0.10 5.80
N LEU A 255 19.57 1.20 5.22
CA LEU A 255 18.83 2.25 5.95
C LEU A 255 17.47 1.76 6.46
N ILE A 256 16.70 1.00 5.67
CA ILE A 256 15.41 0.46 6.10
C ILE A 256 15.61 -0.55 7.24
N GLN A 257 16.62 -1.42 7.11
CA GLN A 257 16.98 -2.38 8.14
C GLN A 257 17.40 -1.69 9.44
N LEU A 258 18.18 -0.60 9.34
CA LEU A 258 18.53 0.24 10.48
C LEU A 258 17.30 0.91 11.12
N ILE A 259 16.40 1.50 10.30
CA ILE A 259 15.16 2.12 10.80
C ILE A 259 14.34 1.08 11.57
N ARG A 260 14.15 -0.12 11.02
CA ARG A 260 13.44 -1.22 11.70
C ARG A 260 14.05 -1.54 13.06
N GLU A 261 15.35 -1.81 13.10
CA GLU A 261 16.03 -2.17 14.34
C GLU A 261 15.92 -1.07 15.41
N VAL A 262 16.07 0.19 15.01
CA VAL A 262 15.94 1.33 15.93
C VAL A 262 14.51 1.46 16.45
N LEU A 263 13.49 1.32 15.60
CA LEU A 263 12.10 1.37 16.04
C LEU A 263 11.76 0.21 16.98
N HIS A 264 12.27 -0.99 16.70
CA HIS A 264 12.03 -2.21 17.49
C HIS A 264 12.68 -2.20 18.87
N GLU A 265 13.69 -1.35 19.10
CA GLU A 265 14.18 -1.09 20.45
C GLU A 265 13.13 -0.46 21.37
N VAL A 266 12.16 0.27 20.82
CA VAL A 266 11.10 0.95 21.58
C VAL A 266 9.76 0.23 21.45
N ALA A 267 9.42 -0.21 20.24
CA ALA A 267 8.13 -0.79 19.89
C ALA A 267 8.31 -1.96 18.91
N PRO A 268 8.66 -3.17 19.39
CA PRO A 268 8.92 -4.35 18.56
C PRO A 268 7.71 -4.80 17.73
N GLU A 269 6.48 -4.40 18.10
CA GLU A 269 5.26 -4.74 17.37
C GLU A 269 5.02 -3.85 16.14
N VAL A 270 5.80 -2.79 15.94
CA VAL A 270 5.63 -1.87 14.82
C VAL A 270 6.02 -2.56 13.51
N ILE A 271 5.13 -2.48 12.54
CA ILE A 271 5.27 -3.08 11.23
C ILE A 271 5.72 -2.01 10.24
N ILE A 272 6.78 -2.28 9.50
CA ILE A 272 7.18 -1.48 8.34
C ILE A 272 6.62 -2.14 7.08
N ILE A 273 5.98 -1.31 6.25
CA ILE A 273 5.61 -1.67 4.89
C ILE A 273 6.30 -0.73 3.91
N THR A 274 6.97 -1.28 2.92
CA THR A 274 7.59 -0.51 1.84
C THR A 274 6.62 -0.35 0.69
N GLU A 275 6.59 0.84 0.09
CA GLU A 275 5.90 1.05 -1.16
C GLU A 275 6.88 1.19 -2.32
N THR A 276 6.87 0.21 -3.23
CA THR A 276 7.69 0.21 -4.43
C THR A 276 6.93 -0.32 -5.65
N ASN A 277 6.37 0.59 -6.44
CA ASN A 277 5.68 0.28 -7.69
C ASN A 277 6.66 -0.03 -8.85
N VAL A 278 7.34 -1.17 -8.72
CA VAL A 278 8.41 -1.66 -9.61
C VAL A 278 8.13 -3.11 -10.03
N PRO A 279 8.90 -3.70 -10.97
CA PRO A 279 8.80 -5.12 -11.29
C PRO A 279 8.76 -6.01 -10.04
N HIS A 280 8.03 -7.12 -10.15
CA HIS A 280 7.66 -7.93 -8.98
C HIS A 280 8.88 -8.41 -8.16
N ASP A 281 9.94 -8.83 -8.83
CA ASP A 281 11.21 -9.29 -8.25
C ASP A 281 11.95 -8.18 -7.48
N GLU A 282 11.99 -6.97 -8.03
CA GLU A 282 12.55 -5.80 -7.35
C GLU A 282 11.74 -5.45 -6.09
N ASN A 283 10.40 -5.54 -6.15
CA ASN A 283 9.52 -5.21 -5.02
C ASN A 283 9.65 -6.21 -3.85
N VAL A 284 9.77 -7.51 -4.13
CA VAL A 284 9.91 -8.53 -3.06
C VAL A 284 11.30 -8.52 -2.41
N SER A 285 12.30 -7.89 -3.03
CA SER A 285 13.64 -7.75 -2.43
C SER A 285 13.64 -6.99 -1.09
N TYR A 286 12.63 -6.14 -0.86
CA TYR A 286 12.47 -5.37 0.38
C TYR A 286 12.02 -6.20 1.60
N PHE A 287 11.73 -7.49 1.43
CA PHE A 287 11.67 -8.40 2.58
C PHE A 287 13.04 -8.66 3.20
N GLY A 288 14.14 -8.28 2.52
CA GLY A 288 15.51 -8.53 2.96
C GLY A 288 15.78 -10.04 3.05
N SER A 289 16.39 -10.46 4.15
CA SER A 289 16.58 -11.89 4.46
C SER A 289 15.31 -12.56 5.01
N GLY A 290 14.22 -11.81 5.17
CA GLY A 290 12.95 -12.26 5.71
C GLY A 290 12.73 -11.91 7.17
N ASP A 291 13.68 -11.29 7.87
CA ASP A 291 13.44 -10.84 9.25
C ASP A 291 14.16 -9.55 9.67
N ASP A 292 14.85 -8.88 8.74
CA ASP A 292 15.69 -7.73 9.01
C ASP A 292 15.24 -6.42 8.32
N GLU A 293 14.37 -6.48 7.31
CA GLU A 293 13.93 -5.30 6.53
C GLU A 293 12.42 -5.02 6.65
N ALA A 294 11.62 -4.99 5.57
CA ALA A 294 10.18 -4.75 5.68
C ALA A 294 9.44 -6.02 6.12
N GLN A 295 8.48 -5.90 7.03
CA GLN A 295 7.59 -7.01 7.39
C GLN A 295 6.49 -7.22 6.34
N MET A 296 6.13 -6.16 5.63
CA MET A 296 5.10 -6.17 4.60
C MET A 296 5.58 -5.49 3.33
N VAL A 297 5.17 -5.99 2.17
CA VAL A 297 5.34 -5.31 0.87
C VAL A 297 4.03 -5.32 0.11
N TYR A 298 3.76 -4.25 -0.64
CA TYR A 298 2.57 -4.19 -1.50
C TYR A 298 2.64 -5.24 -2.60
N ASN A 299 1.52 -5.90 -2.88
CA ASN A 299 1.41 -6.84 -4.00
C ASN A 299 0.99 -6.13 -5.29
N PHE A 300 1.88 -5.28 -5.82
CA PHE A 300 1.56 -4.36 -6.93
C PHE A 300 1.22 -5.02 -8.27
N ALA A 301 1.63 -6.27 -8.50
CA ALA A 301 1.26 -7.02 -9.71
C ALA A 301 -0.21 -7.50 -9.68
N LEU A 302 -0.80 -7.66 -8.48
CA LEU A 302 -2.14 -8.20 -8.32
C LEU A 302 -3.24 -7.34 -8.99
N PRO A 303 -3.36 -6.02 -8.76
CA PRO A 303 -4.41 -5.20 -9.38
C PRO A 303 -4.50 -5.29 -10.92
N PRO A 304 -3.43 -5.01 -11.69
CA PRO A 304 -3.51 -5.07 -13.15
C PRO A 304 -3.76 -6.50 -13.66
N LEU A 305 -3.22 -7.53 -13.00
CA LEU A 305 -3.48 -8.92 -13.40
C LEU A 305 -4.92 -9.35 -13.17
N LEU A 306 -5.55 -8.90 -12.08
CA LEU A 306 -6.98 -9.15 -11.85
C LEU A 306 -7.84 -8.48 -12.93
N ILE A 307 -7.54 -7.24 -13.30
CA ILE A 307 -8.23 -6.54 -14.40
C ILE A 307 -8.07 -7.31 -15.70
N HIS A 308 -6.82 -7.64 -16.06
CA HIS A 308 -6.50 -8.41 -17.26
C HIS A 308 -7.28 -9.74 -17.30
N SER A 309 -7.25 -10.51 -16.22
CA SER A 309 -7.89 -11.81 -16.17
C SER A 309 -9.41 -11.76 -16.22
N ILE A 310 -10.04 -10.73 -15.63
CA ILE A 310 -11.50 -10.57 -15.67
C ILE A 310 -11.97 -10.11 -17.06
N LEU A 311 -11.28 -9.13 -17.66
CA LEU A 311 -11.66 -8.58 -18.96
C LEU A 311 -11.48 -9.61 -20.09
N ASN A 312 -10.39 -10.38 -20.05
CA ASN A 312 -10.14 -11.45 -21.02
C ASN A 312 -10.83 -12.77 -20.65
N GLN A 313 -11.40 -12.86 -19.44
CA GLN A 313 -11.92 -14.09 -18.87
C GLN A 313 -10.88 -15.22 -18.94
N ASP A 314 -9.60 -14.92 -18.69
CA ASP A 314 -8.49 -15.88 -18.73
C ASP A 314 -7.56 -15.69 -17.52
N THR A 315 -7.42 -16.72 -16.70
CA THR A 315 -6.63 -16.72 -15.45
C THR A 315 -5.22 -17.28 -15.63
N LYS A 316 -4.79 -17.74 -16.81
CA LYS A 316 -3.48 -18.41 -17.01
C LYS A 316 -2.30 -17.58 -16.51
N LYS A 317 -2.26 -16.28 -16.86
CA LYS A 317 -1.20 -15.36 -16.46
C LYS A 317 -1.22 -15.10 -14.95
N LEU A 318 -2.41 -14.84 -14.40
CA LEU A 318 -2.63 -14.67 -12.97
C LEU A 318 -2.21 -15.92 -12.18
N THR A 319 -2.63 -17.12 -12.60
CA THR A 319 -2.28 -18.40 -11.94
C THR A 319 -0.80 -18.70 -12.07
N SER A 320 -0.19 -18.48 -13.24
CA SER A 320 1.25 -18.68 -13.45
C SER A 320 2.09 -17.77 -12.55
N TRP A 321 1.76 -16.48 -12.49
CA TRP A 321 2.41 -15.53 -11.60
C TRP A 321 2.16 -15.86 -10.12
N ALA A 322 0.92 -16.17 -9.74
CA ALA A 322 0.62 -16.47 -8.34
C ALA A 322 1.43 -17.68 -7.83
N LYS A 323 1.67 -18.68 -8.68
CA LYS A 323 2.53 -19.84 -8.37
C LYS A 323 4.01 -19.47 -8.14
N THR A 324 4.48 -18.31 -8.57
CA THR A 324 5.86 -17.85 -8.29
C THR A 324 5.98 -17.15 -6.95
N LEU A 325 4.86 -16.82 -6.29
CA LEU A 325 4.88 -16.14 -5.00
C LEU A 325 5.49 -17.05 -3.94
N THR A 326 6.58 -16.57 -3.35
CA THR A 326 7.26 -17.19 -2.22
C THR A 326 7.57 -16.14 -1.18
N LEU A 327 7.69 -16.55 0.09
CA LEU A 327 8.10 -15.71 1.19
C LEU A 327 9.45 -16.21 1.71
N PRO A 328 10.42 -15.33 2.00
CA PRO A 328 11.73 -15.74 2.53
C PRO A 328 11.66 -16.29 3.96
N SER A 329 10.58 -16.02 4.69
CA SER A 329 10.36 -16.51 6.06
C SER A 329 8.86 -16.54 6.40
N ASP A 330 8.53 -17.04 7.59
CA ASP A 330 7.20 -17.00 8.22
C ASP A 330 6.95 -15.71 9.04
N LYS A 331 7.80 -14.69 8.90
CA LYS A 331 7.72 -13.40 9.62
C LYS A 331 7.36 -12.22 8.71
N VAL A 332 7.25 -12.46 7.41
CA VAL A 332 6.89 -11.45 6.41
C VAL A 332 5.65 -11.87 5.65
N CYS A 333 4.90 -10.92 5.11
CA CYS A 333 3.73 -11.23 4.30
C CYS A 333 3.44 -10.17 3.24
N PHE A 334 2.70 -10.53 2.19
CA PHE A 334 2.22 -9.55 1.21
C PHE A 334 1.10 -8.67 1.78
N PHE A 335 0.99 -7.46 1.26
CA PHE A 335 -0.16 -6.58 1.41
C PHE A 335 -0.97 -6.59 0.11
N ASN A 336 -2.09 -7.31 0.12
CA ASN A 336 -2.90 -7.59 -1.06
C ASN A 336 -4.01 -6.56 -1.21
N PHE A 337 -4.00 -5.81 -2.30
CA PHE A 337 -4.96 -4.74 -2.57
C PHE A 337 -5.39 -4.77 -4.03
N THR A 338 -6.49 -4.08 -4.36
CA THR A 338 -6.91 -3.89 -5.75
C THR A 338 -6.81 -2.45 -6.21
N ALA A 339 -6.91 -1.49 -5.29
CA ALA A 339 -6.86 -0.08 -5.62
C ALA A 339 -6.21 0.70 -4.48
N SER A 340 -5.66 1.86 -4.78
CA SER A 340 -5.13 2.79 -3.79
C SER A 340 -5.48 4.22 -4.20
N HIS A 341 -4.87 5.20 -3.53
CA HIS A 341 -4.94 6.58 -3.94
C HIS A 341 -4.24 6.86 -5.27
N ASP A 342 -3.29 6.02 -5.66
CA ASP A 342 -2.56 6.14 -6.92
C ASP A 342 -3.27 5.42 -8.07
N GLY A 343 -2.77 5.66 -9.29
CA GLY A 343 -3.19 4.89 -10.44
C GLY A 343 -2.74 3.44 -10.32
N ILE A 344 -3.39 2.56 -11.08
CA ILE A 344 -3.05 1.14 -11.14
C ILE A 344 -1.77 1.02 -11.96
N GLY A 345 -0.65 0.77 -11.27
CA GLY A 345 0.68 0.69 -11.89
C GLY A 345 0.79 -0.44 -12.92
N LEU A 346 1.47 -0.15 -14.03
CA LEU A 346 1.71 -1.12 -15.11
C LEU A 346 3.13 -1.69 -15.10
N ARG A 347 4.09 -1.02 -14.46
CA ARG A 347 5.44 -1.58 -14.26
C ARG A 347 5.48 -2.95 -13.58
N PRO A 348 4.64 -3.26 -12.57
CA PRO A 348 4.69 -4.52 -11.85
C PRO A 348 4.37 -5.75 -12.70
N VAL A 349 3.72 -5.55 -13.86
CA VAL A 349 3.38 -6.64 -14.80
C VAL A 349 4.36 -6.77 -15.96
N ASN A 350 5.41 -5.97 -16.00
CA ASN A 350 6.50 -6.16 -16.96
C ASN A 350 7.12 -7.54 -16.77
N GLY A 351 7.28 -8.28 -17.87
CA GLY A 351 7.74 -9.67 -17.84
C GLY A 351 6.66 -10.70 -17.50
N ILE A 352 5.45 -10.27 -17.12
CA ILE A 352 4.29 -11.14 -16.89
C ILE A 352 3.32 -11.03 -18.07
N LEU A 353 2.92 -9.81 -18.42
CA LEU A 353 2.11 -9.49 -19.58
C LEU A 353 2.99 -9.04 -20.75
N SER A 354 2.55 -9.33 -21.98
CA SER A 354 3.17 -8.78 -23.19
C SER A 354 2.83 -7.30 -23.37
N GLU A 355 3.60 -6.59 -24.19
CA GLU A 355 3.31 -5.19 -24.53
C GLU A 355 1.92 -5.03 -25.17
N GLU A 356 1.51 -5.97 -26.02
CA GLU A 356 0.17 -6.00 -26.62
C GLU A 356 -0.93 -6.17 -25.55
N GLU A 357 -0.72 -7.06 -24.58
CA GLU A 357 -1.66 -7.25 -23.47
C GLU A 357 -1.79 -5.98 -22.59
N ILE A 358 -0.68 -5.25 -22.40
CA ILE A 358 -0.66 -3.97 -21.67
C ILE A 358 -1.37 -2.87 -22.46
N GLU A 359 -1.13 -2.75 -23.77
CA GLU A 359 -1.82 -1.77 -24.60
C GLU A 359 -3.33 -2.05 -24.71
N ASN A 360 -3.72 -3.32 -24.75
CA ASN A 360 -5.14 -3.70 -24.69
C ASN A 360 -5.79 -3.23 -23.37
N LEU A 361 -5.13 -3.41 -22.22
CA LEU A 361 -5.60 -2.86 -20.94
C LEU A 361 -5.77 -1.35 -20.99
N VAL A 362 -4.78 -0.64 -21.55
CA VAL A 362 -4.80 0.82 -21.73
C VAL A 362 -5.99 1.25 -22.58
N SER A 363 -6.22 0.59 -23.73
CA SER A 363 -7.35 0.89 -24.62
C SER A 363 -8.68 0.65 -23.92
N THR A 364 -8.86 -0.52 -23.30
CA THR A 364 -10.10 -0.87 -22.61
C THR A 364 -10.42 0.10 -21.47
N VAL A 365 -9.43 0.48 -20.66
CA VAL A 365 -9.66 1.46 -19.59
C VAL A 365 -10.04 2.83 -20.15
N LYS A 366 -9.45 3.29 -21.26
CA LYS A 366 -9.88 4.53 -21.94
C LYS A 366 -11.32 4.44 -22.45
N GLU A 367 -11.71 3.31 -23.02
CA GLU A 367 -13.09 3.04 -23.46
C GLU A 367 -14.06 3.11 -22.26
N HIS A 368 -13.64 2.57 -21.12
CA HIS A 368 -14.35 2.65 -19.83
C HIS A 368 -14.33 4.04 -19.19
N LYS A 369 -13.83 5.05 -19.90
CA LYS A 369 -13.69 6.45 -19.44
C LYS A 369 -12.68 6.61 -18.30
N GLY A 370 -11.71 5.72 -18.18
CA GLY A 370 -10.50 5.95 -17.40
C GLY A 370 -9.50 6.84 -18.15
N LEU A 371 -8.43 7.21 -17.46
CA LEU A 371 -7.32 8.01 -17.97
C LEU A 371 -6.01 7.25 -17.79
N VAL A 372 -4.95 7.63 -18.51
CA VAL A 372 -3.65 6.96 -18.43
C VAL A 372 -2.57 8.02 -18.24
N SER A 373 -1.69 7.80 -17.25
CA SER A 373 -0.46 8.58 -17.13
C SER A 373 0.65 7.82 -17.84
N TYR A 374 1.49 8.55 -18.55
CA TYR A 374 2.63 8.00 -19.28
C TYR A 374 3.93 8.44 -18.63
N ARG A 375 4.98 7.65 -18.86
CA ARG A 375 6.37 8.00 -18.53
C ARG A 375 7.21 7.99 -19.79
N MET A 376 8.32 8.70 -19.74
CA MET A 376 9.28 8.77 -20.84
C MET A 376 10.57 8.07 -20.39
N ASP A 377 11.10 7.17 -21.21
CA ASP A 377 12.37 6.51 -20.94
C ASP A 377 13.59 7.35 -21.39
N GLU A 378 14.80 6.81 -21.20
CA GLU A 378 16.06 7.46 -21.58
C GLU A 378 16.17 7.74 -23.09
N ASN A 379 15.41 7.01 -23.92
CA ASN A 379 15.39 7.15 -25.38
C ASN A 379 14.23 8.05 -25.87
N ALA A 380 13.58 8.78 -24.95
CA ALA A 380 12.40 9.59 -25.22
C ALA A 380 11.18 8.80 -25.74
N VAL A 381 11.12 7.49 -25.48
CA VAL A 381 9.97 6.64 -25.81
C VAL A 381 8.95 6.72 -24.69
N GLU A 382 7.72 7.06 -25.05
CA GLU A 382 6.61 7.14 -24.12
C GLU A 382 6.03 5.73 -23.87
N SER A 383 5.88 5.35 -22.60
CA SER A 383 5.26 4.09 -22.19
C SER A 383 4.18 4.32 -21.12
N PRO A 384 3.08 3.56 -21.13
CA PRO A 384 2.03 3.71 -20.15
C PRO A 384 2.56 3.34 -18.75
N TYR A 385 2.32 4.20 -17.76
CA TYR A 385 2.85 4.05 -16.41
C TYR A 385 1.78 3.58 -15.42
N GLU A 386 0.61 4.20 -15.45
CA GLU A 386 -0.51 3.86 -14.56
C GLU A 386 -1.87 4.12 -15.21
N LEU A 387 -2.85 3.27 -14.87
CA LEU A 387 -4.25 3.42 -15.25
C LEU A 387 -4.99 4.18 -14.14
N ASN A 388 -5.57 5.32 -14.46
CA ASN A 388 -6.32 6.17 -13.54
C ASN A 388 -7.81 5.96 -13.73
N CYS A 389 -8.43 5.21 -12.83
CA CYS A 389 -9.87 4.95 -12.81
C CYS A 389 -10.28 4.43 -11.42
N SER A 390 -11.58 4.49 -11.13
CA SER A 390 -12.14 3.68 -10.06
C SER A 390 -12.06 2.20 -10.45
N TYR A 391 -11.74 1.34 -9.48
CA TYR A 391 -11.47 -0.07 -9.79
C TYR A 391 -12.68 -0.79 -10.38
N ILE A 392 -13.89 -0.43 -9.96
CA ILE A 392 -15.13 -0.99 -10.50
C ILE A 392 -15.34 -0.60 -11.98
N ASP A 393 -14.82 0.56 -12.41
CA ASP A 393 -14.88 1.01 -13.80
C ASP A 393 -13.75 0.43 -14.66
N ALA A 394 -12.59 0.08 -14.07
CA ALA A 394 -11.59 -0.71 -14.79
C ALA A 394 -12.17 -2.04 -15.29
N LEU A 395 -13.05 -2.68 -14.51
CA LEU A 395 -13.57 -4.01 -14.77
C LEU A 395 -14.79 -4.05 -15.69
N THR A 396 -15.42 -2.91 -15.98
CA THR A 396 -16.76 -2.89 -16.58
C THR A 396 -17.02 -1.61 -17.34
N HIS A 397 -17.48 -1.74 -18.59
CA HIS A 397 -17.84 -0.59 -19.42
C HIS A 397 -19.01 0.21 -18.78
N PRO A 398 -19.09 1.54 -18.92
CA PRO A 398 -20.19 2.35 -18.36
C PRO A 398 -21.59 1.83 -18.72
N ASP A 399 -21.76 1.38 -19.96
CA ASP A 399 -23.03 0.88 -20.51
C ASP A 399 -23.34 -0.58 -20.17
N GLU A 400 -22.41 -1.30 -19.52
CA GLU A 400 -22.66 -2.68 -19.08
C GLU A 400 -23.62 -2.74 -17.87
N ASP A 401 -24.32 -3.86 -17.77
CA ASP A 401 -25.31 -4.13 -16.73
C ASP A 401 -24.73 -4.08 -15.31
N SER A 402 -25.52 -3.56 -14.37
CA SER A 402 -25.09 -3.37 -12.99
C SER A 402 -24.85 -4.68 -12.23
N ASN A 403 -25.50 -5.79 -12.63
CA ASN A 403 -25.25 -7.10 -12.04
C ASN A 403 -23.90 -7.67 -12.48
N ILE A 404 -23.55 -7.55 -13.77
CA ILE A 404 -22.23 -7.96 -14.28
C ILE A 404 -21.13 -7.18 -13.58
N ARG A 405 -21.32 -5.86 -13.45
CA ARG A 405 -20.42 -4.97 -12.72
C ARG A 405 -20.17 -5.45 -11.29
N LEU A 406 -21.25 -5.70 -10.55
CA LEU A 406 -21.18 -6.15 -9.16
C LEU A 406 -20.45 -7.49 -9.06
N LYS A 407 -20.78 -8.44 -9.94
CA LYS A 407 -20.15 -9.77 -9.98
C LYS A 407 -18.64 -9.68 -10.24
N ARG A 408 -18.22 -8.95 -11.27
CA ARG A 408 -16.79 -8.76 -11.59
C ARG A 408 -16.04 -8.08 -10.44
N MET A 409 -16.63 -7.05 -9.84
CA MET A 409 -16.05 -6.39 -8.66
C MET A 409 -15.90 -7.37 -7.50
N LEU A 410 -16.92 -8.16 -7.17
CA LEU A 410 -16.87 -9.14 -6.09
C LEU A 410 -15.86 -10.26 -6.35
N VAL A 411 -15.72 -10.75 -7.58
CA VAL A 411 -14.67 -11.72 -7.94
C VAL A 411 -13.28 -11.15 -7.68
N ALA A 412 -13.02 -9.91 -8.11
CA ALA A 412 -11.72 -9.27 -7.88
C ALA A 412 -11.45 -9.05 -6.39
N GLN A 413 -12.42 -8.50 -5.65
CA GLN A 413 -12.28 -8.24 -4.21
C GLN A 413 -12.15 -9.54 -3.41
N ALA A 414 -12.93 -10.57 -3.72
CA ALA A 414 -12.81 -11.89 -3.09
C ALA A 414 -11.45 -12.52 -3.36
N THR A 415 -10.91 -12.35 -4.58
CA THR A 415 -9.57 -12.85 -4.90
C THR A 415 -8.50 -12.16 -4.07
N ALA A 416 -8.52 -10.82 -3.98
CA ALA A 416 -7.59 -10.09 -3.12
C ALA A 416 -7.74 -10.46 -1.62
N LEU A 417 -8.97 -10.72 -1.16
CA LEU A 417 -9.26 -11.19 0.19
C LEU A 417 -8.78 -12.62 0.49
N VAL A 418 -8.44 -13.44 -0.49
CA VAL A 418 -7.91 -14.78 -0.20
C VAL A 418 -6.43 -14.91 -0.52
N MET A 419 -5.80 -13.94 -1.21
CA MET A 419 -4.36 -14.00 -1.42
C MET A 419 -3.59 -14.08 -0.08
N PRO A 420 -2.50 -14.86 -0.03
CA PRO A 420 -1.70 -15.02 1.20
C PRO A 420 -1.15 -13.67 1.65
N GLY A 421 -1.41 -13.31 2.90
CA GLY A 421 -1.05 -12.01 3.48
C GLY A 421 -2.24 -11.18 3.98
N VAL A 422 -2.01 -9.89 4.17
CA VAL A 422 -2.98 -8.94 4.75
C VAL A 422 -3.72 -8.19 3.63
N PRO A 423 -5.05 -8.15 3.63
CA PRO A 423 -5.84 -7.43 2.64
C PRO A 423 -5.92 -5.92 2.96
N GLY A 424 -5.64 -5.12 1.94
CA GLY A 424 -5.85 -3.67 1.90
C GLY A 424 -7.11 -3.33 1.12
N ILE A 425 -8.05 -2.62 1.77
CA ILE A 425 -9.34 -2.26 1.20
C ILE A 425 -9.36 -0.75 0.99
N TYR A 426 -9.41 -0.31 -0.27
CA TYR A 426 -9.55 1.11 -0.56
C TYR A 426 -11.00 1.58 -0.35
N PHE A 427 -11.17 2.75 0.27
CA PHE A 427 -12.50 3.28 0.62
C PHE A 427 -13.47 3.30 -0.57
N HIS A 428 -13.00 3.74 -1.74
CA HIS A 428 -13.83 3.80 -2.95
C HIS A 428 -14.24 2.40 -3.47
N SER A 429 -13.39 1.39 -3.30
CA SER A 429 -13.73 -0.01 -3.61
C SER A 429 -14.76 -0.57 -2.63
N LEU A 430 -14.70 -0.16 -1.35
CA LEU A 430 -15.64 -0.56 -0.31
C LEU A 430 -17.06 -0.07 -0.61
N VAL A 431 -17.21 1.21 -0.99
CA VAL A 431 -18.53 1.82 -1.24
C VAL A 431 -18.95 1.80 -2.72
N GLY A 432 -18.15 1.18 -3.60
CA GLY A 432 -18.47 1.04 -5.03
C GLY A 432 -18.53 2.38 -5.78
N SER A 433 -17.59 3.29 -5.49
CA SER A 433 -17.52 4.60 -6.16
C SER A 433 -17.18 4.46 -7.65
N ARG A 434 -17.64 5.43 -8.45
CA ARG A 434 -17.44 5.50 -9.90
C ARG A 434 -16.36 6.54 -10.23
N ASN A 435 -15.94 6.60 -11.50
CA ASN A 435 -15.01 7.62 -11.96
C ASN A 435 -15.49 9.06 -11.66
N TYR A 436 -14.68 9.81 -10.93
CA TYR A 436 -14.93 11.19 -10.53
C TYR A 436 -14.37 12.20 -11.55
N HIS A 437 -15.01 12.25 -12.72
CA HIS A 437 -14.57 13.10 -13.83
C HIS A 437 -14.56 14.59 -13.50
N ASP A 438 -15.52 15.07 -12.71
CA ASP A 438 -15.57 16.48 -12.35
C ASP A 438 -14.35 16.85 -11.49
N GLY A 439 -13.90 15.97 -10.60
CA GLY A 439 -12.65 16.17 -9.86
C GLY A 439 -11.42 16.31 -10.75
N VAL A 440 -11.32 15.50 -11.80
CA VAL A 440 -10.23 15.61 -12.78
C VAL A 440 -10.28 16.97 -13.49
N LYS A 441 -11.46 17.40 -13.95
CA LYS A 441 -11.62 18.70 -14.62
C LYS A 441 -11.18 19.88 -13.75
N HIS A 442 -11.51 19.85 -12.45
CA HIS A 442 -11.17 20.94 -11.53
C HIS A 442 -9.70 20.92 -11.09
N SER A 443 -9.13 19.73 -10.86
CA SER A 443 -7.75 19.59 -10.37
C SER A 443 -6.69 19.60 -11.47
N GLY A 444 -7.06 19.23 -12.70
CA GLY A 444 -6.12 18.99 -13.79
C GLY A 444 -5.28 17.71 -13.62
N GLN A 445 -5.56 16.90 -12.61
CA GLN A 445 -4.78 15.70 -12.28
C GLN A 445 -5.59 14.42 -12.55
N ASN A 446 -5.00 13.48 -13.28
CA ASN A 446 -5.67 12.22 -13.65
C ASN A 446 -6.07 11.39 -12.42
N ARG A 447 -5.21 11.31 -11.40
CA ARG A 447 -5.43 10.49 -10.19
C ARG A 447 -6.67 10.91 -9.39
N THR A 448 -7.11 12.17 -9.50
CA THR A 448 -8.32 12.68 -8.84
C THR A 448 -9.58 11.89 -9.22
N ILE A 449 -9.59 11.19 -10.36
CA ILE A 449 -10.69 10.34 -10.82
C ILE A 449 -11.12 9.28 -9.80
N ASN A 450 -10.23 8.86 -8.90
CA ASN A 450 -10.47 7.85 -7.87
C ASN A 450 -10.23 8.42 -6.44
N ARG A 451 -10.46 9.72 -6.24
CA ARG A 451 -10.22 10.44 -4.96
C ARG A 451 -11.38 11.35 -4.54
N GLU A 452 -12.62 11.05 -4.99
CA GLU A 452 -13.80 11.87 -4.66
C GLU A 452 -13.99 12.00 -3.14
N LYS A 453 -14.12 13.23 -2.64
CA LYS A 453 -14.48 13.46 -1.23
C LYS A 453 -16.00 13.40 -1.11
N LEU A 454 -16.51 12.54 -0.24
CA LEU A 454 -17.92 12.20 -0.17
C LEU A 454 -18.60 12.92 1.01
N ASN A 455 -19.72 13.59 0.76
CA ASN A 455 -20.59 14.06 1.84
C ASN A 455 -21.19 12.85 2.58
N ILE A 456 -20.98 12.77 3.90
CA ILE A 456 -21.36 11.61 4.68
C ILE A 456 -22.87 11.34 4.67
N ASP A 457 -23.70 12.39 4.73
CA ASP A 457 -25.17 12.23 4.79
C ASP A 457 -25.72 11.68 3.47
N TRP A 458 -25.12 12.06 2.34
CA TRP A 458 -25.49 11.52 1.03
C TRP A 458 -25.01 10.08 0.85
N LEU A 459 -23.80 9.77 1.32
CA LEU A 459 -23.28 8.41 1.31
C LEU A 459 -24.17 7.47 2.15
N GLU A 460 -24.54 7.88 3.35
CA GLU A 460 -25.44 7.14 4.23
C GLU A 460 -26.80 6.86 3.58
N LYS A 461 -27.39 7.85 2.90
CA LYS A 461 -28.62 7.65 2.12
C LYS A 461 -28.45 6.61 1.01
N LYS A 462 -27.30 6.58 0.32
CA LYS A 462 -27.00 5.57 -0.71
C LYS A 462 -26.84 4.17 -0.08
N LEU A 463 -26.13 4.06 1.04
CA LEU A 463 -25.88 2.79 1.75
C LEU A 463 -27.15 2.23 2.43
N ALA A 464 -28.13 3.07 2.73
CA ALA A 464 -29.42 2.65 3.27
C ALA A 464 -30.44 2.24 2.19
N LYS A 465 -30.25 2.62 0.92
CA LYS A 465 -31.23 2.38 -0.15
C LYS A 465 -31.25 0.90 -0.57
N GLN A 466 -32.30 0.19 -0.14
CA GLN A 466 -32.55 -1.21 -0.49
C GLN A 466 -32.64 -1.40 -2.01
N GLY A 467 -32.07 -2.50 -2.50
CA GLY A 467 -32.02 -2.83 -3.93
C GLY A 467 -31.05 -1.99 -4.77
N SER A 468 -30.33 -1.03 -4.18
CA SER A 468 -29.30 -0.29 -4.92
C SER A 468 -28.00 -1.08 -5.07
N SER A 469 -27.32 -0.92 -6.20
CA SER A 469 -26.02 -1.56 -6.46
C SER A 469 -24.96 -1.19 -5.42
N VAL A 470 -24.96 0.06 -4.95
CA VAL A 470 -24.06 0.58 -3.92
C VAL A 470 -24.25 -0.18 -2.60
N LYS A 471 -25.49 -0.31 -2.12
CA LYS A 471 -25.78 -1.07 -0.91
C LYS A 471 -25.40 -2.54 -1.06
N THR A 472 -25.78 -3.16 -2.17
CA THR A 472 -25.49 -4.58 -2.43
C THR A 472 -23.98 -4.83 -2.44
N MET A 473 -23.20 -3.95 -3.09
CA MET A 473 -21.74 -4.03 -3.09
C MET A 473 -21.19 -3.92 -1.67
N PHE A 474 -21.56 -2.86 -0.94
CA PHE A 474 -21.08 -2.62 0.42
C PHE A 474 -21.37 -3.78 1.38
N ASP A 475 -22.61 -4.27 1.40
CA ASP A 475 -23.00 -5.37 2.29
C ASP A 475 -22.38 -6.71 1.87
N SER A 476 -22.30 -6.99 0.57
CA SER A 476 -21.65 -8.21 0.07
C SER A 476 -20.16 -8.23 0.38
N TYR A 477 -19.47 -7.10 0.25
CA TYR A 477 -18.05 -7.02 0.57
C TYR A 477 -17.81 -7.19 2.08
N LYS A 478 -18.56 -6.47 2.92
CA LYS A 478 -18.50 -6.63 4.39
C LYS A 478 -18.74 -8.08 4.80
N ARG A 479 -19.68 -8.76 4.15
CA ARG A 479 -19.93 -10.19 4.39
C ARG A 479 -18.72 -11.05 4.05
N LEU A 480 -18.09 -10.85 2.88
CA LEU A 480 -16.87 -11.58 2.50
C LEU A 480 -15.74 -11.36 3.51
N ILE A 481 -15.52 -10.11 3.94
CA ILE A 481 -14.51 -9.78 4.94
C ILE A 481 -14.81 -10.48 6.26
N SER A 482 -16.07 -10.42 6.73
CA SER A 482 -16.51 -11.04 7.99
C SER A 482 -16.30 -12.56 8.00
N ILE A 483 -16.55 -13.21 6.86
CA ILE A 483 -16.27 -14.64 6.69
C ILE A 483 -14.75 -14.88 6.71
N ARG A 484 -13.96 -14.11 5.95
CA ARG A 484 -12.49 -14.25 5.91
C ARG A 484 -11.89 -14.17 7.31
N ILE A 485 -12.22 -13.13 8.09
CA ILE A 485 -11.62 -12.92 9.42
C ILE A 485 -11.99 -14.00 10.45
N SER A 486 -13.00 -14.82 10.14
CA SER A 486 -13.44 -15.94 10.98
C SER A 486 -12.68 -17.24 10.70
N GLU A 487 -11.91 -17.31 9.60
CA GLU A 487 -11.24 -18.55 9.18
C GLU A 487 -9.73 -18.48 9.39
N LYS A 488 -9.21 -19.30 10.32
CA LYS A 488 -7.78 -19.33 10.66
C LYS A 488 -6.88 -19.77 9.51
N ALA A 489 -7.43 -20.43 8.49
CA ALA A 489 -6.68 -20.75 7.27
C ALA A 489 -6.14 -19.49 6.57
N PHE A 490 -6.80 -18.34 6.70
CA PHE A 490 -6.36 -17.07 6.10
C PHE A 490 -5.33 -16.31 6.97
N ASP A 491 -4.62 -17.00 7.85
CA ASP A 491 -3.50 -16.42 8.57
C ASP A 491 -2.43 -15.94 7.58
N PRO A 492 -1.94 -14.68 7.67
CA PRO A 492 -0.95 -14.12 6.76
C PRO A 492 0.36 -14.92 6.63
N PHE A 493 0.69 -15.72 7.65
CA PHE A 493 1.89 -16.55 7.71
C PHE A 493 1.57 -18.05 7.54
N GLY A 494 0.34 -18.37 7.17
CA GLY A 494 -0.12 -19.73 6.89
C GLY A 494 0.51 -20.33 5.61
N SER A 495 0.38 -21.65 5.46
CA SER A 495 0.83 -22.34 4.25
C SER A 495 -0.21 -22.20 3.14
N PHE A 496 0.23 -21.90 1.93
CA PHE A 496 -0.64 -21.74 0.77
C PHE A 496 -0.10 -22.47 -0.47
N ARG A 497 -0.99 -22.84 -1.38
CA ARG A 497 -0.64 -23.31 -2.73
C ARG A 497 -1.70 -22.91 -3.75
N PHE A 498 -1.26 -22.55 -4.95
CA PHE A 498 -2.15 -22.23 -6.07
C PHE A 498 -2.38 -23.46 -6.94
N LEU A 499 -3.64 -23.68 -7.33
CA LEU A 499 -4.06 -24.80 -8.15
C LEU A 499 -4.35 -24.35 -9.58
N ASP A 500 -4.08 -25.21 -10.55
CA ASP A 500 -4.50 -25.00 -11.93
C ASP A 500 -5.73 -25.86 -12.20
N LEU A 501 -6.89 -25.20 -12.23
CA LEU A 501 -8.19 -25.83 -12.51
C LEU A 501 -8.73 -25.39 -13.89
N GLY A 502 -7.84 -24.98 -14.79
CA GLY A 502 -8.18 -24.48 -16.12
C GLY A 502 -8.17 -22.95 -16.22
N SER A 503 -8.31 -22.45 -17.45
CA SER A 503 -8.06 -21.04 -17.78
C SER A 503 -9.17 -20.08 -17.40
N LYS A 504 -10.33 -20.55 -16.92
CA LYS A 504 -11.44 -19.69 -16.50
C LYS A 504 -11.52 -19.57 -14.97
N LEU A 505 -10.75 -20.37 -14.24
CA LEU A 505 -10.82 -20.45 -12.78
C LEU A 505 -9.49 -19.97 -12.17
N PHE A 506 -9.60 -19.25 -11.07
CA PHE A 506 -8.48 -19.00 -10.18
C PHE A 506 -8.73 -19.77 -8.89
N ALA A 507 -7.74 -20.56 -8.45
CA ALA A 507 -7.89 -21.43 -7.30
C ALA A 507 -6.67 -21.37 -6.37
N LEU A 508 -6.94 -21.20 -5.07
CA LEU A 508 -5.95 -21.09 -4.02
C LEU A 508 -6.40 -21.91 -2.82
N GLU A 509 -5.50 -22.76 -2.34
CA GLU A 509 -5.67 -23.44 -1.06
C GLU A 509 -4.80 -22.78 0.00
N GLN A 510 -5.39 -22.53 1.16
CA GLN A 510 -4.67 -22.13 2.37
C GLN A 510 -4.95 -23.09 3.51
N THR A 511 -3.94 -23.31 4.34
CA THR A 511 -3.98 -24.27 5.44
C THR A 511 -3.42 -23.66 6.72
N CYS A 512 -4.11 -23.91 7.82
CA CYS A 512 -3.64 -23.68 9.17
C CYS A 512 -3.35 -25.04 9.81
N LYS A 513 -2.07 -25.42 9.87
CA LYS A 513 -1.64 -26.71 10.42
C LYS A 513 -1.98 -26.85 11.90
N GLU A 514 -1.84 -25.77 12.67
CA GLU A 514 -2.12 -25.77 14.12
C GLU A 514 -3.58 -26.08 14.45
N CYS A 515 -4.51 -25.72 13.57
CA CYS A 515 -5.94 -25.91 13.76
C CYS A 515 -6.54 -26.96 12.82
N GLU A 516 -5.70 -27.72 12.11
CA GLU A 516 -6.08 -28.72 11.11
C GLU A 516 -7.13 -28.21 10.10
N GLN A 517 -7.07 -26.92 9.77
CA GLN A 517 -8.06 -26.26 8.94
C GLN A 517 -7.52 -26.00 7.52
N ARG A 518 -8.34 -26.27 6.52
CA ARG A 518 -8.13 -25.93 5.11
C ARG A 518 -9.25 -25.04 4.58
N VAL A 519 -8.92 -24.08 3.72
CA VAL A 519 -9.88 -23.39 2.87
C VAL A 519 -9.37 -23.38 1.44
N LEU A 520 -10.18 -23.90 0.52
CA LEU A 520 -9.98 -23.88 -0.92
C LEU A 520 -10.90 -22.82 -1.54
N ALA A 521 -10.33 -21.70 -1.97
CA ALA A 521 -11.03 -20.66 -2.70
C ALA A 521 -10.99 -20.96 -4.20
N ILE A 522 -12.15 -20.99 -4.87
CA ILE A 522 -12.27 -21.17 -6.32
C ILE A 522 -13.18 -20.07 -6.87
N HIS A 523 -12.65 -19.27 -7.79
CA HIS A 523 -13.33 -18.13 -8.37
C HIS A 523 -13.44 -18.31 -9.88
N ASN A 524 -14.65 -18.19 -10.43
CA ASN A 524 -14.90 -18.16 -11.85
C ASN A 524 -14.70 -16.74 -12.39
N PHE A 525 -13.81 -16.56 -13.36
CA PHE A 525 -13.51 -15.26 -13.98
C PHE A 525 -14.27 -15.06 -15.31
N SER A 526 -15.11 -16.02 -15.71
CA SER A 526 -15.85 -15.97 -16.97
C SER A 526 -17.34 -15.70 -16.80
N ASN A 527 -17.97 -15.29 -17.91
CA ASN A 527 -19.42 -15.20 -18.04
C ASN A 527 -20.08 -16.55 -18.37
N GLU A 528 -19.33 -17.65 -18.32
CA GLU A 528 -19.78 -18.99 -18.64
C GLU A 528 -19.86 -19.84 -17.38
N ARG A 529 -20.65 -20.92 -17.46
CA ARG A 529 -20.66 -21.96 -16.44
C ARG A 529 -19.45 -22.87 -16.64
N VAL A 530 -18.65 -23.06 -15.59
CA VAL A 530 -17.37 -23.80 -15.66
C VAL A 530 -17.40 -25.01 -14.74
N LYS A 531 -17.01 -26.17 -15.27
CA LYS A 531 -16.84 -27.40 -14.48
C LYS A 531 -15.36 -27.61 -14.16
N CYS A 532 -15.06 -28.08 -12.96
CA CYS A 532 -13.73 -28.53 -12.59
C CYS A 532 -13.80 -29.66 -11.57
N THR A 533 -12.71 -30.40 -11.45
CA THR A 533 -12.54 -31.47 -10.47
C THR A 533 -11.53 -31.03 -9.42
N ILE A 534 -11.89 -31.16 -8.14
CA ILE A 534 -11.00 -30.86 -7.02
C ILE A 534 -9.88 -31.91 -6.95
N PRO A 535 -8.62 -31.52 -6.67
CA PRO A 535 -7.50 -32.47 -6.60
C PRO A 535 -7.71 -33.63 -5.62
N GLU A 536 -7.11 -34.78 -5.94
CA GLU A 536 -7.36 -36.01 -5.19
C GLU A 536 -6.81 -36.00 -3.76
N ASP A 537 -5.79 -35.20 -3.51
CA ASP A 537 -5.17 -35.01 -2.20
C ASP A 537 -5.94 -34.02 -1.29
N ILE A 538 -7.08 -33.49 -1.75
CA ILE A 538 -7.99 -32.70 -0.92
C ILE A 538 -9.05 -33.61 -0.29
N SER A 539 -9.01 -33.68 1.04
CA SER A 539 -9.94 -34.47 1.85
C SER A 539 -11.37 -33.93 1.80
N LEU A 540 -12.34 -34.84 1.78
CA LEU A 540 -13.77 -34.55 1.88
C LEU A 540 -14.28 -34.86 3.31
N PRO A 541 -15.38 -34.26 3.78
CA PRO A 541 -16.28 -33.34 3.06
C PRO A 541 -15.76 -31.89 3.00
N LEU A 542 -16.25 -31.14 2.00
CA LEU A 542 -16.03 -29.70 1.89
C LEU A 542 -17.35 -28.91 2.00
N TYR A 543 -17.28 -27.77 2.70
CA TYR A 543 -18.41 -26.90 2.99
C TYR A 543 -18.20 -25.51 2.40
N ASP A 544 -19.12 -25.02 1.57
CA ASP A 544 -19.07 -23.64 1.09
C ASP A 544 -19.47 -22.66 2.20
N ILE A 545 -18.49 -21.99 2.78
CA ILE A 545 -18.68 -20.99 3.84
C ILE A 545 -19.25 -19.67 3.32
N LEU A 546 -19.32 -19.48 2.00
CA LEU A 546 -20.02 -18.35 1.38
C LEU A 546 -21.52 -18.63 1.18
N SER A 547 -21.98 -19.87 1.33
CA SER A 547 -23.41 -20.20 1.24
C SER A 547 -24.14 -19.88 2.55
N SER A 548 -25.40 -19.44 2.49
CA SER A 548 -26.19 -19.07 3.67
C SER A 548 -26.55 -20.26 4.58
N ASN A 549 -26.43 -21.49 4.08
CA ASN A 549 -26.85 -22.70 4.79
C ASN A 549 -25.68 -23.59 5.24
N PHE A 550 -24.43 -23.19 4.99
CA PHE A 550 -23.25 -24.07 5.12
C PHE A 550 -23.51 -25.47 4.53
N ALA A 551 -24.30 -25.52 3.45
CA ALA A 551 -24.75 -26.78 2.89
C ALA A 551 -23.50 -27.52 2.42
N VAL A 552 -23.42 -28.82 2.74
CA VAL A 552 -22.29 -29.63 2.29
C VAL A 552 -22.31 -29.61 0.76
N THR A 553 -21.34 -28.92 0.18
CA THR A 553 -21.27 -28.74 -1.27
C THR A 553 -20.73 -30.02 -1.91
N ILE A 554 -19.85 -30.74 -1.19
CA ILE A 554 -19.05 -31.83 -1.75
C ILE A 554 -18.87 -32.92 -0.67
N LYS A 555 -19.58 -34.04 -0.82
CA LYS A 555 -19.49 -35.20 0.09
C LYS A 555 -18.72 -36.36 -0.51
N ASP A 556 -19.13 -36.76 -1.72
CA ASP A 556 -18.69 -38.03 -2.32
C ASP A 556 -18.05 -37.84 -3.71
N ASN A 557 -18.35 -36.75 -4.42
CA ASN A 557 -17.84 -36.45 -5.76
C ASN A 557 -17.10 -35.11 -5.75
N LYS A 558 -15.87 -35.07 -6.27
CA LYS A 558 -14.99 -33.90 -6.38
C LYS A 558 -15.28 -33.01 -7.58
N ASP A 559 -16.19 -33.40 -8.46
CA ASP A 559 -16.65 -32.55 -9.56
C ASP A 559 -17.59 -31.45 -9.06
N ILE A 560 -17.25 -30.21 -9.40
CA ILE A 560 -18.08 -29.04 -9.13
C ILE A 560 -18.34 -28.23 -10.39
N CYS A 561 -19.37 -27.39 -10.31
CA CYS A 561 -19.80 -26.53 -11.38
C CYS A 561 -20.04 -25.13 -10.82
N LEU A 562 -19.32 -24.14 -11.34
CA LEU A 562 -19.44 -22.75 -10.94
C LEU A 562 -20.25 -21.97 -11.98
N GLU A 563 -21.22 -21.21 -11.52
CA GLU A 563 -21.97 -20.25 -12.33
C GLU A 563 -21.08 -19.09 -12.79
N PRO A 564 -21.51 -18.32 -13.82
CA PRO A 564 -20.82 -17.12 -14.28
C PRO A 564 -20.46 -16.17 -13.13
N TYR A 565 -19.16 -15.90 -13.00
CA TYR A 565 -18.57 -15.06 -11.95
C TYR A 565 -18.83 -15.52 -10.50
N GLN A 566 -19.15 -16.80 -10.28
CA GLN A 566 -19.33 -17.34 -8.94
C GLN A 566 -18.00 -17.45 -8.20
N ILE A 567 -18.03 -17.14 -6.91
CA ILE A 567 -16.97 -17.38 -5.94
C ILE A 567 -17.44 -18.43 -4.93
N VAL A 568 -16.58 -19.39 -4.59
CA VAL A 568 -16.83 -20.37 -3.54
C VAL A 568 -15.60 -20.50 -2.65
N TRP A 569 -15.80 -20.56 -1.33
CA TRP A 569 -14.74 -20.86 -0.37
C TRP A 569 -15.09 -22.16 0.34
N LEU A 570 -14.36 -23.21 0.01
CA LEU A 570 -14.63 -24.57 0.43
C LEU A 570 -13.77 -24.93 1.63
N LYS A 571 -14.37 -25.00 2.81
CA LYS A 571 -13.69 -25.37 4.07
C LYS A 571 -13.67 -26.88 4.25
N GLY A 572 -12.53 -27.40 4.70
CA GLY A 572 -12.32 -28.80 5.06
C GLY A 572 -11.23 -28.98 6.10
N ASN A 573 -10.93 -30.22 6.45
CA ASN A 573 -9.80 -30.56 7.30
C ASN A 573 -8.53 -30.78 6.46
N VAL A 574 -7.36 -30.53 7.06
CA VAL A 574 -6.05 -30.73 6.41
C VAL A 574 -5.81 -32.20 6.11
#